data_AF-R7MYN8-F1
#
_entry.id   AF-R7MYN8-F1
#
_cell.length_a   1.000
_cell.length_b   1.000
_cell.length_c   1.000
_cell.angle_alpha   90.00
_cell.angle_beta   90.00
_cell.angle_gamma   90.00
#
_symmetry.space_group_name_H-M   'P 1'
#
loop_
_entity.id
_entity.type
_entity.pdbx_description
1 polymer ?
#
loop_
_entity_poly.entity_id
_entity_poly.type
_entity_poly.pdbx_seq_one_letter_code
_entity_poly.pdbx_strand_id
1 'polypeptide(L)'
;MHGQLSYLDVVLGAKDFSDFSNRLELLRRVVDADISLISDIRRERAAIEAAQKELEVQRDRQAKLRDEAKAKRDEIASHKEEQQAVLYQAQTDKATAEKAYAEYQQASQSIAEMLRQRASAEAQPAPAAPDSPSRLRPLPTAATRAKAVMPAAPSLPAGEGPVP
;
A
#
# COMPACT_ATOMS: atom_id res chain seq x y z
N MET A 1 60.21 -21.34 -2.89
CA MET A 1 61.51 -20.77 -2.46
C MET A 1 62.66 -21.54 -3.15
N HIS A 2 62.67 -21.63 -4.48
CA HIS A 2 63.62 -22.49 -5.21
C HIS A 2 64.59 -21.73 -6.14
N GLY A 3 64.51 -20.39 -6.20
CA GLY A 3 65.36 -19.58 -7.08
C GLY A 3 66.70 -19.17 -6.47
N GLN A 4 66.71 -18.70 -5.22
CA GLN A 4 67.90 -18.10 -4.58
C GLN A 4 69.10 -19.04 -4.44
N LEU A 5 68.86 -20.33 -4.14
CA LEU A 5 69.93 -21.33 -4.06
C LEU A 5 70.50 -21.65 -5.46
N SER A 6 69.64 -21.73 -6.48
CA SER A 6 70.06 -21.96 -7.88
C SER A 6 70.88 -20.80 -8.43
N TYR A 7 70.53 -19.57 -8.06
CA TYR A 7 71.27 -18.36 -8.46
C TYR A 7 72.70 -18.32 -7.96
N LEU A 8 72.93 -18.78 -6.71
CA LEU A 8 74.27 -18.89 -6.15
C LEU A 8 75.08 -20.00 -6.84
N ASP A 9 74.46 -21.15 -7.13
CA ASP A 9 75.12 -22.27 -7.81
C ASP A 9 75.57 -21.92 -9.23
N VAL A 10 74.78 -21.13 -9.97
CA VAL A 10 75.11 -20.69 -11.34
C VAL A 10 76.36 -19.82 -11.39
N VAL A 11 76.56 -18.99 -10.36
CA VAL A 11 77.69 -18.07 -10.24
C VAL A 11 78.95 -18.79 -9.70
N LEU A 12 78.79 -19.69 -8.73
CA LEU A 12 79.88 -20.49 -8.16
C LEU A 12 80.40 -21.58 -9.12
N GLY A 13 79.63 -21.97 -10.12
CA GLY A 13 80.01 -22.94 -11.16
C GLY A 13 80.71 -22.35 -12.40
N ALA A 14 81.14 -21.07 -12.38
CA ALA A 14 81.84 -20.45 -13.50
C ALA A 14 83.26 -21.02 -13.70
N LYS A 15 83.70 -21.16 -14.96
CA LYS A 15 84.99 -21.79 -15.30
C LYS A 15 86.19 -20.82 -15.28
N ASP A 16 85.92 -19.53 -15.46
CA ASP A 16 86.90 -18.45 -15.53
C ASP A 16 86.25 -17.08 -15.17
N PHE A 17 87.08 -16.06 -14.94
CA PHE A 17 86.60 -14.75 -14.48
C PHE A 17 85.69 -14.03 -15.49
N SER A 18 85.91 -14.25 -16.79
CA SER A 18 85.08 -13.65 -17.84
C SER A 18 83.68 -14.26 -17.88
N ASP A 19 83.56 -15.58 -17.73
CA ASP A 19 82.27 -16.28 -17.61
C ASP A 19 81.53 -15.86 -16.32
N PHE A 20 82.24 -15.69 -15.21
CA PHE A 20 81.67 -15.20 -13.95
C PHE A 20 81.02 -13.82 -14.08
N SER A 21 81.71 -12.84 -14.68
CA SER A 21 81.18 -11.48 -14.84
C SER A 21 79.94 -11.43 -15.73
N ASN A 22 79.93 -12.17 -16.84
CA ASN A 22 78.77 -12.23 -17.74
C ASN A 22 77.55 -12.89 -17.05
N ARG A 23 77.76 -13.98 -16.30
CA ARG A 23 76.67 -14.62 -15.55
C ARG A 23 76.13 -13.75 -14.43
N LEU A 24 76.99 -13.00 -13.75
CA LEU A 24 76.58 -12.07 -12.71
C LEU A 24 75.69 -10.95 -13.26
N GLU A 25 76.02 -10.43 -14.45
CA GLU A 25 75.19 -9.41 -15.12
C GLU A 25 73.82 -9.98 -15.52
N LEU A 26 73.78 -11.16 -16.14
CA LEU A 26 72.54 -11.85 -16.47
C LEU A 26 71.71 -12.15 -15.23
N LEU A 27 72.34 -12.64 -14.17
CA LEU A 27 71.68 -12.96 -12.91
C LEU A 27 71.04 -11.70 -12.30
N ARG A 28 71.79 -10.60 -12.24
CA ARG A 28 71.27 -9.32 -11.74
C ARG A 28 70.02 -8.90 -12.51
N ARG A 29 70.05 -8.98 -13.84
CA ARG A 29 68.91 -8.63 -14.69
C ARG A 29 67.69 -9.52 -14.44
N VAL A 30 67.89 -10.83 -14.26
CA VAL A 30 66.81 -11.78 -13.96
C VAL A 30 66.22 -11.52 -12.59
N VAL A 31 67.05 -11.30 -11.57
CA VAL A 31 66.59 -11.00 -10.21
C VAL A 31 65.82 -9.68 -10.15
N ASP A 32 66.29 -8.64 -10.85
CA ASP A 32 65.59 -7.36 -10.93
C ASP A 32 64.21 -7.52 -11.60
N ALA A 33 64.13 -8.32 -12.68
CA ALA A 33 62.86 -8.64 -13.35
C ALA A 33 61.91 -9.45 -12.45
N ASP A 34 62.41 -10.45 -11.73
CA ASP A 34 61.62 -11.26 -10.79
C ASP A 34 61.06 -10.40 -9.64
N ILE A 35 61.87 -9.48 -9.10
CA ILE A 35 61.43 -8.54 -8.05
C ILE A 35 60.31 -7.65 -8.58
N SER A 36 60.46 -7.10 -9.80
CA SER A 36 59.41 -6.30 -10.43
C SER A 36 58.13 -7.10 -10.61
N LEU A 37 58.23 -8.33 -11.13
CA LEU A 37 57.08 -9.20 -11.36
C LEU A 37 56.34 -9.52 -10.05
N ILE A 38 57.07 -9.81 -8.96
CA ILE A 38 56.45 -10.07 -7.65
C ILE A 38 55.77 -8.81 -7.12
N SER A 39 56.37 -7.63 -7.30
CA SER A 39 55.77 -6.34 -6.95
C SER A 39 54.45 -6.12 -7.70
N ASP A 40 54.45 -6.34 -9.01
CA ASP A 40 53.27 -6.16 -9.85
C ASP A 40 52.16 -7.16 -9.48
N ILE A 41 52.50 -8.43 -9.27
CA ILE A 41 51.53 -9.45 -8.81
C ILE A 41 50.92 -9.05 -7.46
N ARG A 42 51.72 -8.53 -6.53
CA ARG A 42 51.20 -8.09 -5.22
C ARG A 42 50.25 -6.91 -5.38
N ARG A 43 50.59 -5.95 -6.24
CA ARG A 43 49.74 -4.79 -6.54
C ARG A 43 48.43 -5.21 -7.19
N GLU A 44 48.49 -6.09 -8.18
CA GLU A 44 47.30 -6.62 -8.86
C GLU A 44 46.40 -7.40 -7.90
N ARG A 45 46.98 -8.25 -7.04
CA ARG A 45 46.22 -8.95 -6.00
C ARG A 45 45.50 -7.97 -5.07
N ALA A 46 46.19 -6.94 -4.59
CA ALA A 46 45.55 -5.92 -3.76
C ALA A 46 44.43 -5.17 -4.49
N ALA A 47 44.60 -4.88 -5.79
CA ALA A 47 43.56 -4.26 -6.60
C ALA A 47 42.35 -5.19 -6.81
N ILE A 48 42.58 -6.48 -7.04
CA ILE A 48 41.51 -7.49 -7.17
C ILE A 48 40.76 -7.63 -5.85
N GLU A 49 41.45 -7.73 -4.71
CA GLU A 49 40.81 -7.82 -3.40
C GLU A 49 39.95 -6.57 -3.09
N ALA A 50 40.44 -5.38 -3.44
CA ALA A 50 39.67 -4.15 -3.31
C ALA A 50 38.42 -4.15 -4.21
N ALA A 51 38.56 -4.57 -5.47
CA ALA A 51 37.45 -4.67 -6.41
C ALA A 51 36.42 -5.72 -5.99
N GLN A 52 36.85 -6.84 -5.42
CA GLN A 52 35.96 -7.87 -4.87
C GLN A 52 35.13 -7.32 -3.71
N LYS A 53 35.75 -6.64 -2.74
CA LYS A 53 35.04 -6.01 -1.63
C LYS A 53 34.03 -4.97 -2.10
N GLU A 54 34.41 -4.13 -3.06
CA GLU A 54 33.49 -3.15 -3.63
C GLU A 54 32.30 -3.84 -4.33
N LEU A 55 32.55 -4.91 -5.09
CA LEU A 55 31.50 -5.66 -5.76
C LEU A 55 30.55 -6.35 -4.76
N GLU A 56 31.06 -6.88 -3.65
CA GLU A 56 30.25 -7.44 -2.57
C GLU A 56 29.34 -6.37 -1.95
N VAL A 57 29.88 -5.19 -1.63
CA VAL A 57 29.08 -4.07 -1.12
C VAL A 57 28.00 -3.65 -2.11
N GLN A 58 28.32 -3.58 -3.40
CA GLN A 58 27.35 -3.23 -4.44
C GLN A 58 26.26 -4.30 -4.60
N ARG A 59 26.62 -5.58 -4.51
CA ARG A 59 25.65 -6.69 -4.53
C ARG A 59 24.71 -6.64 -3.35
N ASP A 60 25.23 -6.41 -2.14
CA ASP A 60 24.41 -6.28 -0.93
C ASP A 60 23.46 -5.09 -1.03
N ARG A 61 23.96 -3.95 -1.54
CA ARG A 61 23.13 -2.77 -1.80
C ARG A 61 22.03 -3.06 -2.81
N GLN A 62 22.36 -3.77 -3.89
CA GLN A 62 21.38 -4.14 -4.92
C GLN A 62 20.32 -5.11 -4.38
N ALA A 63 20.72 -6.08 -3.56
CA ALA A 63 19.80 -7.01 -2.91
C ALA A 63 18.82 -6.26 -2.01
N LYS A 64 19.30 -5.37 -1.13
CA LYS A 64 18.45 -4.53 -0.29
C LYS A 64 17.46 -3.69 -1.09
N LEU A 65 17.92 -3.03 -2.16
CA LEU A 65 17.04 -2.24 -3.02
C LEU A 65 15.98 -3.09 -3.73
N ARG A 66 16.31 -4.33 -4.10
CA ARG A 66 15.33 -5.26 -4.69
C ARG A 66 14.29 -5.69 -3.67
N ASP A 67 14.70 -5.99 -2.44
CA ASP A 67 13.80 -6.38 -1.37
C ASP A 67 12.87 -5.23 -0.98
N GLU A 68 13.41 -4.01 -0.86
CA GLU A 68 12.62 -2.79 -0.63
C GLU A 68 11.63 -2.53 -1.78
N ALA A 69 12.06 -2.69 -3.03
CA ALA A 69 11.19 -2.51 -4.18
C ALA A 69 10.09 -3.57 -4.24
N LYS A 70 10.38 -4.80 -3.81
CA LYS A 70 9.39 -5.88 -3.71
C LYS A 70 8.37 -5.57 -2.61
N ALA A 71 8.83 -5.21 -1.41
CA ALA A 71 7.95 -4.82 -0.31
C ALA A 71 7.00 -3.67 -0.70
N LYS A 72 7.53 -2.61 -1.34
CA LYS A 72 6.70 -1.49 -1.84
C LYS A 72 5.70 -1.91 -2.91
N ARG A 73 6.06 -2.86 -3.78
CA ARG A 73 5.12 -3.39 -4.79
C ARG A 73 3.99 -4.16 -4.13
N ASP A 74 4.29 -4.96 -3.11
CA ASP A 74 3.31 -5.74 -2.37
C ASP A 74 2.37 -4.80 -1.58
N GLU A 75 2.90 -3.74 -0.95
CA GLU A 75 2.10 -2.68 -0.31
C GLU A 75 1.16 -1.98 -1.31
N ILE A 76 1.69 -1.58 -2.47
CA ILE A 76 0.88 -0.94 -3.52
C ILE A 76 -0.21 -1.89 -4.03
N ALA A 77 0.08 -3.19 -4.15
CA ALA A 77 -0.91 -4.17 -4.55
C ALA A 77 -2.03 -4.29 -3.51
N SER A 78 -1.70 -4.40 -2.22
CA SER A 78 -2.68 -4.43 -1.12
C SER A 78 -3.57 -3.19 -1.14
N HIS A 79 -2.97 -2.00 -1.19
CA HIS A 79 -3.73 -0.75 -1.22
C HIS A 79 -4.60 -0.60 -2.46
N LYS A 80 -4.17 -1.14 -3.61
CA LYS A 80 -5.00 -1.15 -4.82
C LYS A 80 -6.20 -2.07 -4.67
N GLU A 81 -6.02 -3.26 -4.09
CA GLU A 81 -7.11 -4.19 -3.83
C GLU A 81 -8.12 -3.60 -2.84
N GLU A 82 -7.63 -3.00 -1.75
CA GLU A 82 -8.47 -2.26 -0.79
C GLU A 82 -9.26 -1.14 -1.45
N GLN A 83 -8.60 -0.29 -2.25
CA GLN A 83 -9.26 0.80 -2.97
C GLN A 83 -10.30 0.28 -3.96
N GLN A 84 -10.01 -0.80 -4.69
CA GLN A 84 -10.97 -1.40 -5.61
C GLN A 84 -12.19 -1.96 -4.87
N ALA A 85 -11.98 -2.62 -3.73
CA ALA A 85 -13.07 -3.12 -2.90
C ALA A 85 -13.97 -1.98 -2.38
N VAL A 86 -13.37 -0.89 -1.87
CA VAL A 86 -14.09 0.29 -1.39
C VAL A 86 -14.85 0.97 -2.53
N LEU A 87 -14.23 1.13 -3.71
CA LEU A 87 -14.90 1.70 -4.88
C LEU A 87 -16.08 0.84 -5.34
N TYR A 88 -15.92 -0.48 -5.37
CA TYR A 88 -16.99 -1.41 -5.73
C TYR A 88 -18.16 -1.33 -4.74
N GLN A 89 -17.87 -1.28 -3.44
CA GLN A 89 -18.87 -1.14 -2.41
C GLN A 89 -19.61 0.19 -2.54
N ALA A 90 -18.89 1.31 -2.69
CA ALA A 90 -19.48 2.63 -2.89
C ALA A 90 -20.37 2.70 -4.15
N GLN A 91 -19.97 2.06 -5.25
CA GLN A 91 -20.81 1.98 -6.46
C GLN A 91 -22.07 1.15 -6.23
N THR A 92 -21.97 0.04 -5.52
CA THR A 92 -23.11 -0.83 -5.19
C THR A 92 -24.09 -0.12 -4.27
N ASP A 93 -23.58 0.56 -3.24
CA ASP A 93 -24.39 1.33 -2.29
C ASP A 93 -25.10 2.48 -3.00
N LYS A 94 -24.39 3.20 -3.89
CA LYS A 94 -24.99 4.25 -4.72
C LYS A 94 -26.10 3.70 -5.61
N ALA A 95 -25.87 2.59 -6.32
CA ALA A 95 -26.87 1.98 -7.18
C ALA A 95 -28.10 1.51 -6.38
N THR A 96 -27.89 1.02 -5.16
CA THR A 96 -28.98 0.59 -4.26
C THR A 96 -29.77 1.79 -3.75
N ALA A 97 -29.10 2.87 -3.36
CA ALA A 97 -29.74 4.12 -2.97
C ALA A 97 -30.53 4.73 -4.11
N GLU A 98 -29.99 4.78 -5.33
CA GLU A 98 -30.68 5.30 -6.52
C GLU A 98 -31.96 4.52 -6.84
N LYS A 99 -31.94 3.18 -6.72
CA LYS A 99 -33.14 2.35 -6.86
C LYS A 99 -34.19 2.69 -5.81
N ALA A 100 -33.81 2.77 -4.54
CA ALA A 100 -34.73 3.13 -3.46
C ALA A 100 -35.32 4.54 -3.68
N TYR A 101 -34.51 5.51 -4.12
CA TYR A 101 -34.99 6.85 -4.47
C TYR A 101 -36.01 6.83 -5.62
N ALA A 102 -35.77 6.05 -6.68
CA ALA A 102 -36.70 5.92 -7.79
C ALA A 102 -38.03 5.29 -7.35
N GLU A 103 -37.99 4.25 -6.50
CA GLU A 103 -39.18 3.63 -5.92
C GLU A 103 -39.98 4.61 -5.06
N TYR A 104 -39.32 5.41 -4.21
CA TYR A 104 -39.99 6.45 -3.42
C TYR A 104 -40.63 7.53 -4.30
N GLN A 105 -39.96 7.94 -5.38
CA GLN A 105 -40.53 8.91 -6.31
C GLN A 105 -41.77 8.35 -7.01
N GLN A 106 -41.73 7.11 -7.49
CA GLN A 106 -42.89 6.45 -8.10
C GLN A 106 -44.04 6.30 -7.10
N ALA A 107 -43.75 5.87 -5.87
CA ALA A 107 -44.74 5.78 -4.81
C ALA A 107 -45.38 7.16 -4.54
N SER A 108 -44.58 8.21 -4.44
CA SER A 108 -45.06 9.58 -4.24
C SER A 108 -45.96 10.06 -5.39
N GLN A 109 -45.58 9.81 -6.64
CA GLN A 109 -46.39 10.14 -7.81
C GLN A 109 -47.73 9.39 -7.79
N SER A 110 -47.72 8.09 -7.49
CA SER A 110 -48.96 7.29 -7.41
C SER A 110 -49.90 7.79 -6.31
N ILE A 111 -49.37 8.20 -5.15
CA ILE A 111 -50.16 8.76 -4.05
C ILE A 111 -50.75 10.10 -4.47
N ALA A 112 -49.96 10.96 -5.13
CA ALA A 112 -50.44 12.25 -5.63
C ALA A 112 -51.57 12.08 -6.66
N GLU A 113 -51.46 11.11 -7.57
CA GLU A 113 -52.52 10.76 -8.51
C GLU A 113 -53.78 10.25 -7.81
N MET A 114 -53.63 9.36 -6.83
CA MET A 114 -54.74 8.81 -6.06
C MET A 114 -55.48 9.90 -5.27
N LEU A 115 -54.75 10.85 -4.68
CA LEU A 115 -55.32 12.02 -4.01
C LEU A 115 -56.06 12.93 -4.99
N ARG A 116 -55.49 13.17 -6.18
CA ARG A 116 -56.15 13.98 -7.23
C ARG A 116 -57.45 13.32 -7.70
N GLN A 117 -57.44 12.01 -7.93
CA GLN A 117 -58.63 11.24 -8.30
C GLN A 117 -59.74 11.34 -7.24
N ARG A 118 -59.40 11.17 -5.96
CA ARG A 118 -60.35 11.32 -4.84
C ARG A 118 -60.93 12.72 -4.76
N ALA A 119 -60.08 13.74 -4.85
CA ALA A 119 -60.53 15.13 -4.85
C ALA A 119 -61.50 15.44 -6.01
N SER A 120 -61.25 14.89 -7.21
CA SER A 120 -62.17 15.04 -8.34
C SER A 120 -63.47 14.23 -8.22
N ALA A 121 -63.47 13.11 -7.48
CA ALA A 121 -64.67 12.32 -7.22
C ALA A 121 -65.57 13.00 -6.17
N GLU A 122 -65.00 13.63 -5.14
CA GLU A 122 -65.73 14.46 -4.17
C GLU A 122 -66.28 15.76 -4.76
N ALA A 123 -65.69 16.25 -5.86
CA ALA A 123 -66.17 17.43 -6.58
C ALA A 123 -67.34 17.14 -7.55
N GLN A 124 -67.75 15.88 -7.73
CA GLN A 124 -69.00 15.56 -8.44
C GLN A 124 -70.17 15.72 -7.46
N PRO A 125 -71.17 16.56 -7.78
CA PRO A 125 -72.21 16.92 -6.83
C PRO A 125 -73.12 15.72 -6.54
N ALA A 126 -73.14 15.28 -5.29
CA ALA A 126 -74.26 14.49 -4.77
C ALA A 126 -75.56 15.33 -4.89
N PRO A 127 -76.69 14.75 -5.34
CA PRO A 127 -77.93 15.50 -5.44
C PRO A 127 -78.35 15.95 -4.04
N ALA A 128 -78.52 17.26 -3.90
CA ALA A 128 -78.87 17.93 -2.66
C ALA A 128 -80.20 17.44 -2.10
N ALA A 129 -80.19 16.95 -0.86
CA ALA A 129 -81.38 16.79 -0.03
C ALA A 129 -81.38 17.88 1.05
N PRO A 130 -82.52 18.54 1.34
CA PRO A 130 -82.55 19.80 2.06
C PRO A 130 -82.54 19.64 3.59
N ASP A 131 -82.04 20.71 4.21
CA ASP A 131 -81.91 21.01 5.62
C ASP A 131 -83.14 20.76 6.51
N SER A 132 -82.86 20.42 7.79
CA SER A 132 -83.62 20.97 8.93
C SER A 132 -82.81 20.90 10.24
N PRO A 133 -82.88 21.92 11.13
CA PRO A 133 -81.95 22.09 12.25
C PRO A 133 -82.54 21.83 13.65
N SER A 134 -81.62 21.75 14.61
CA SER A 134 -81.76 22.04 16.05
C SER A 134 -82.45 21.02 16.98
N ARG A 135 -81.72 20.52 17.98
CA ARG A 135 -82.01 20.79 19.41
C ARG A 135 -80.90 20.29 20.35
N LEU A 136 -80.69 21.11 21.38
CA LEU A 136 -79.73 20.99 22.48
C LEU A 136 -79.96 19.77 23.40
N ARG A 137 -78.89 19.33 24.09
CA ARG A 137 -78.63 19.37 25.58
C ARG A 137 -77.94 18.07 26.13
N PRO A 138 -77.45 18.01 27.40
CA PRO A 138 -76.02 18.04 27.76
C PRO A 138 -75.47 16.76 28.46
N LEU A 139 -74.19 16.84 28.88
CA LEU A 139 -73.26 15.88 29.52
C LEU A 139 -73.79 15.02 30.69
N PRO A 140 -73.11 13.87 30.95
CA PRO A 140 -72.70 13.58 32.32
C PRO A 140 -71.20 13.27 32.50
N THR A 141 -70.71 13.70 33.65
CA THR A 141 -69.43 13.46 34.31
C THR A 141 -69.18 11.99 34.64
N ALA A 142 -67.93 11.52 34.51
CA ALA A 142 -67.31 10.61 35.50
C ALA A 142 -65.79 10.58 35.33
N ALA A 143 -65.11 10.83 36.45
CA ALA A 143 -63.68 10.67 36.63
C ALA A 143 -63.23 9.22 36.44
N THR A 144 -61.99 9.00 35.96
CA THR A 144 -61.06 8.07 36.61
C THR A 144 -59.63 8.49 36.31
N ARG A 145 -58.90 8.61 37.41
CA ARG A 145 -57.51 8.98 37.59
C ARG A 145 -56.62 7.79 37.24
N ALA A 146 -55.64 7.95 36.36
CA ALA A 146 -54.48 7.06 36.31
C ALA A 146 -53.22 7.88 35.99
N LYS A 147 -52.24 7.71 36.88
CA LYS A 147 -51.01 8.48 37.04
C LYS A 147 -49.87 7.65 36.45
N ALA A 148 -49.12 8.18 35.49
CA ALA A 148 -47.76 7.72 35.14
C ALA A 148 -47.05 8.90 34.45
N VAL A 149 -46.33 9.72 35.23
CA VAL A 149 -44.86 9.76 35.26
C VAL A 149 -44.24 10.11 33.90
N MET A 150 -43.98 11.41 33.74
CA MET A 150 -42.89 11.99 32.93
C MET A 150 -41.65 12.16 33.85
N PRO A 151 -40.49 12.71 33.40
CA PRO A 151 -39.95 12.86 32.04
C PRO A 151 -38.49 12.38 31.92
N ALA A 152 -37.93 12.36 30.71
CA ALA A 152 -36.66 13.00 30.36
C ALA A 152 -36.17 12.57 28.96
N ALA A 153 -36.10 13.52 28.03
CA ALA A 153 -35.13 13.50 26.93
C ALA A 153 -33.78 14.04 27.46
N PRO A 154 -32.69 14.22 26.68
CA PRO A 154 -32.44 13.89 25.27
C PRO A 154 -31.04 13.27 25.00
N SER A 155 -30.70 13.13 23.72
CA SER A 155 -29.38 13.36 23.09
C SER A 155 -28.70 12.17 22.41
N LEU A 156 -28.28 12.46 21.17
CA LEU A 156 -27.42 11.69 20.28
C LEU A 156 -26.08 11.35 20.95
N PRO A 157 -25.32 10.41 20.36
CA PRO A 157 -24.01 10.86 19.92
C PRO A 157 -23.71 10.55 18.45
N ALA A 158 -23.09 11.56 17.84
CA ALA A 158 -22.28 11.47 16.64
C ALA A 158 -21.13 10.46 16.83
N GLY A 159 -20.64 9.93 15.71
CA GLY A 159 -19.62 8.89 15.70
C GLY A 159 -18.22 9.36 16.08
N GLU A 160 -17.36 8.36 16.30
CA GLU A 160 -15.94 8.33 15.96
C GLU A 160 -15.46 6.89 16.24
N GLY A 161 -14.59 6.34 15.39
CA GLY A 161 -14.03 4.99 15.51
C GLY A 161 -12.96 4.86 16.62
N PRO A 162 -12.02 3.89 16.56
CA PRO A 162 -11.78 2.90 15.51
C PRO A 162 -11.84 1.44 15.99
N VAL A 163 -11.89 0.52 15.01
CA VAL A 163 -11.63 -0.92 15.13
C VAL A 163 -10.09 -1.16 15.12
N PRO A 164 -9.61 -2.33 15.57
CA PRO A 164 -8.20 -2.58 15.95
C PRO A 164 -7.22 -2.63 14.78
#